data_AF-A0A4W5LAX3-F1
#
_entry.id   AF-A0A4W5LAX3-F1
#
_cell.length_a   1.000
_cell.length_b   1.000
_cell.length_c   1.000
_cell.angle_alpha   90.00
_cell.angle_beta   90.00
_cell.angle_gamma   90.00
#
_symmetry.space_group_name_H-M   'P 1'
#
loop_
_entity.id
_entity.type
_entity.pdbx_description
1 polymer ?
#
loop_
_entity_poly.entity_id
_entity_poly.type
_entity_poly.pdbx_seq_one_letter_code
_entity_poly.pdbx_strand_id
1 'polypeptide(L)'
;MYFLPHSLCLSFLPTLYLSPPISSQGAFPASIVQLRKVIIEKQGDQEVVLSAEMPLVKEVTTTLREWGSIWKQLYVANKERRVVQVQRLMWDLMEWRSQLLSGTLPSDEFKELKQKVTSKIDYGNKILELDLVVRDVNGNMLDPENASVISLFRAHQDATTKINERIKEEQNSICLGAGDRPLNEYRSVIYYQVKQPRWMETFKVAIPLEEMHRSHLRFMFRHRSSQESKDKSEKNFAMAFVHLMKADGTVLQDGLHELVVFKGDSKRMEDVNSYLSQPSTRNQGDVPKGGTLSRSSVGALSVSSRDSFTISTLVCSTKLTQNVGLLGLLKWRTRPELLKENLEKLKIIDGEQVVKFLQDTLDALFTIMMEHSQTDDYDILVFDALIYIIGLIADRKFQHFNTVLEAYIKQHFSATLAYKSLMSVLKRYLDVSSRGEQCENYLRTLKALEYIFKFIVRSRMLYSQLYEGKEQKEFEESLRKLFESINKLMTSDHNTTVLLQVAALKYLPTVLQDVETVFDAKLLSQLLYEFYTCIPPDKLQKQKVASMTEIVSSKLFQKQGKTNLHARQLTND
;
A
#
# COMPACT_ATOMS: atom_id res chain seq x y z
N MET A 1 50.78 45.65 7.26
CA MET A 1 49.40 45.17 7.00
C MET A 1 48.79 44.80 8.34
N TYR A 2 47.72 45.50 8.72
CA TYR A 2 47.06 45.35 10.02
C TYR A 2 46.43 43.95 10.15
N PHE A 3 46.78 43.25 11.23
CA PHE A 3 46.04 42.07 11.70
C PHE A 3 44.71 42.55 12.29
N LEU A 4 43.58 42.15 11.69
CA LEU A 4 42.24 42.37 12.24
C LEU A 4 41.89 41.20 13.18
N PRO A 5 41.70 41.41 14.50
CA PRO A 5 41.43 40.36 15.48
C PRO A 5 39.93 39.98 15.61
N HIS A 6 39.12 40.18 14.56
CA HIS A 6 37.65 40.08 14.64
C HIS A 6 37.03 39.03 13.70
N SER A 7 37.75 37.96 13.36
CA SER A 7 37.21 36.90 12.50
C SER A 7 36.46 35.85 13.32
N LEU A 8 35.17 35.63 13.05
CA LEU A 8 34.40 34.56 13.69
C LEU A 8 34.80 33.20 13.08
N CYS A 9 35.19 32.22 13.90
CA CYS A 9 35.53 30.89 13.40
C CYS A 9 34.24 30.11 13.08
N LEU A 10 33.94 29.92 11.80
CA LEU A 10 32.74 29.23 11.33
C LEU A 10 33.07 27.82 10.85
N SER A 11 32.31 26.83 11.32
CA SER A 11 32.21 25.51 10.67
C SER A 11 31.10 25.54 9.61
N PHE A 12 31.00 24.56 8.71
CA PHE A 12 30.03 24.58 7.60
C PHE A 12 28.54 24.40 8.01
N LEU A 13 28.21 24.39 9.32
CA LEU A 13 26.91 23.96 9.85
C LEU A 13 26.21 24.85 10.91
N PRO A 14 26.72 25.99 11.43
CA PRO A 14 26.00 26.78 12.41
C PRO A 14 24.92 27.65 11.74
N THR A 15 23.69 27.55 12.25
CA THR A 15 22.68 28.59 12.04
C THR A 15 23.03 29.78 12.92
N LEU A 16 23.35 30.92 12.32
CA LEU A 16 23.68 32.15 13.03
C LEU A 16 22.49 33.10 12.97
N TYR A 17 22.10 33.65 14.11
CA TYR A 17 21.19 34.78 14.18
C TYR A 17 22.01 36.06 14.15
N LEU A 18 21.60 37.03 13.33
CA LEU A 18 22.20 38.36 13.32
C LEU A 18 21.69 39.14 14.56
N SER A 19 22.26 38.80 15.73
CA SER A 19 22.06 39.32 17.12
C SER A 19 20.80 38.86 17.89
N PRO A 20 20.81 38.65 19.25
CA PRO A 20 21.90 38.37 20.22
C PRO A 20 21.84 36.91 20.78
N PRO A 21 22.91 36.31 21.40
CA PRO A 21 23.61 36.80 22.60
C PRO A 21 25.09 37.20 22.39
N ILE A 22 25.63 37.91 23.38
CA ILE A 22 26.82 38.80 23.34
C ILE A 22 28.17 38.06 23.25
N SER A 23 28.24 36.73 23.38
CA SER A 23 29.52 36.01 23.58
C SER A 23 30.31 35.65 22.31
N SER A 24 29.79 35.89 21.10
CA SER A 24 30.45 35.48 19.85
C SER A 24 30.09 36.39 18.68
N GLN A 25 30.65 37.62 18.65
CA GLN A 25 30.52 38.56 17.53
C GLN A 25 31.83 38.64 16.73
N GLY A 26 31.73 38.76 15.40
CA GLY A 26 32.87 38.83 14.48
C GLY A 26 32.44 38.96 13.02
N ALA A 27 33.34 39.46 12.18
CA ALA A 27 33.14 39.55 10.74
C ALA A 27 33.30 38.18 10.07
N PHE A 28 32.50 37.92 9.03
CA PHE A 28 32.57 36.72 8.21
C PHE A 28 32.36 37.06 6.72
N PRO A 29 33.00 36.33 5.78
CA PRO A 29 32.78 36.53 4.36
C PRO A 29 31.32 36.24 3.97
N ALA A 30 30.71 37.14 3.20
CA ALA A 30 29.36 36.92 2.66
C ALA A 30 29.28 35.69 1.73
N SER A 31 30.40 35.29 1.12
CA SER A 31 30.49 34.14 0.21
C SER A 31 30.27 32.78 0.89
N ILE A 32 30.41 32.69 2.22
CA ILE A 32 30.26 31.44 2.98
C ILE A 32 28.97 31.40 3.82
N VAL A 33 28.11 32.42 3.70
CA VAL A 33 26.87 32.53 4.46
C VAL A 33 25.70 32.66 3.52
N GLN A 34 24.72 31.76 3.66
CA GLN A 34 23.46 31.84 2.95
C GLN A 34 22.40 32.50 3.85
N LEU A 35 21.89 33.65 3.43
CA LEU A 35 20.81 34.33 4.13
C LEU A 35 19.50 33.55 3.97
N ARG A 36 18.80 33.33 5.08
CA ARG A 36 17.46 32.73 5.12
C ARG A 36 16.43 33.75 5.57
N LYS A 37 15.18 33.57 5.14
CA LYS A 37 14.06 34.41 5.58
C LYS A 37 13.75 34.16 7.05
N VAL A 38 13.39 35.24 7.74
CA VAL A 38 13.09 35.26 9.18
C VAL A 38 11.81 36.08 9.36
N ILE A 39 10.98 35.67 10.33
CA ILE A 39 9.78 36.34 10.81
C ILE A 39 10.16 37.07 12.09
N ILE A 40 9.82 38.36 12.20
CA ILE A 40 10.07 39.16 13.41
C ILE A 40 8.71 39.32 14.10
N GLU A 41 8.57 38.73 15.29
CA GLU A 41 7.39 38.92 16.14
C GLU A 41 7.72 39.91 17.27
N LYS A 42 6.83 40.88 17.50
CA LYS A 42 6.92 41.80 18.64
C LYS A 42 6.10 41.25 19.80
N GLN A 43 6.78 40.72 20.81
CA GLN A 43 6.17 40.28 22.06
C GLN A 43 6.49 41.35 23.12
N GLY A 44 5.62 42.36 23.23
CA GLY A 44 5.88 43.53 24.10
C GLY A 44 7.07 44.36 23.62
N ASP A 45 7.99 44.70 24.54
CA ASP A 45 9.22 45.47 24.27
C ASP A 45 10.38 44.63 23.69
N GLN A 46 10.16 43.35 23.40
CA GLN A 46 11.16 42.45 22.84
C GLN A 46 10.83 42.05 21.39
N GLU A 47 11.80 42.22 20.50
CA GLU A 47 11.76 41.70 19.13
C GLU A 47 12.33 40.28 19.11
N VAL A 48 11.48 39.29 18.85
CA VAL A 48 11.88 37.89 18.74
C VAL A 48 12.07 37.53 17.28
N VAL A 49 13.30 37.12 16.94
CA VAL A 49 13.74 36.78 15.60
C VAL A 49 13.49 35.28 15.35
N LEU A 50 12.38 34.95 14.68
CA LEU A 50 11.97 33.57 14.43
C LEU A 50 12.32 33.14 13.00
N SER A 51 13.05 32.04 12.81
CA SER A 51 13.30 31.51 11.45
C SER A 51 11.97 31.24 10.70
N ALA A 52 11.89 31.56 9.40
CA ALA A 52 10.68 31.31 8.58
C ALA A 52 10.47 29.83 8.24
N GLU A 53 11.35 28.94 8.72
CA GLU A 53 11.18 27.49 8.57
C GLU A 53 9.95 27.00 9.34
N MET A 54 9.26 26.04 8.74
CA MET A 54 8.11 25.38 9.36
C MET A 54 8.49 24.86 10.77
N PRO A 55 7.69 25.12 11.82
CA PRO A 55 8.01 24.73 13.20
C PRO A 55 8.40 23.27 13.36
N LEU A 56 7.71 22.36 12.68
CA LEU A 56 8.00 20.93 12.72
C LEU A 56 9.38 20.57 12.14
N VAL A 57 9.88 21.30 11.13
CA VAL A 57 11.24 21.06 10.59
C VAL A 57 12.30 21.48 11.61
N LYS A 58 12.07 22.57 12.35
CA LYS A 58 12.96 23.00 13.44
C LYS A 58 12.99 21.95 14.53
N GLU A 59 11.81 21.45 14.92
CA GLU A 59 11.67 20.40 15.93
C GLU A 59 12.39 19.10 15.54
N VAL A 60 12.24 18.64 14.29
CA VAL A 60 13.00 17.47 13.82
C VAL A 60 14.51 17.72 13.94
N THR A 61 14.95 18.93 13.62
CA THR A 61 16.37 19.31 13.67
C THR A 61 16.90 19.32 15.11
N THR A 62 16.14 19.83 16.08
CA THR A 62 16.55 19.83 17.50
C THR A 62 16.52 18.41 18.07
N THR A 63 15.46 17.65 17.78
CA THR A 63 15.31 16.25 18.17
C THR A 63 16.51 15.40 17.70
N LEU A 64 16.89 15.52 16.42
CA LEU A 64 18.04 14.81 15.86
C LEU A 64 19.37 15.17 16.55
N ARG A 65 19.53 16.41 17.01
CA ARG A 65 20.74 16.84 17.76
C ARG A 65 20.77 16.20 19.14
N GLU A 66 19.65 16.24 19.86
CA GLU A 66 19.52 15.63 21.20
C GLU A 66 19.70 14.12 21.13
N TRP A 67 18.97 13.44 20.24
CA TRP A 67 19.09 12.00 20.02
C TRP A 67 20.48 11.62 19.54
N GLY A 68 21.12 12.45 18.69
CA GLY A 68 22.50 12.23 18.25
C GLY A 68 23.51 12.28 19.39
N SER A 69 23.27 13.10 20.43
CA SER A 69 24.07 13.13 21.65
C SER A 69 23.92 11.82 22.44
N ILE A 70 22.68 11.39 22.67
CA ILE A 70 22.36 10.15 23.39
C ILE A 70 22.87 8.92 22.62
N TRP A 71 22.72 8.90 21.30
CA TRP A 71 23.22 7.84 20.43
C TRP A 71 24.74 7.63 20.59
N LYS A 72 25.52 8.73 20.64
CA LYS A 72 26.96 8.65 20.92
C LYS A 72 27.24 8.07 22.31
N GLN A 73 26.47 8.45 23.33
CA GLN A 73 26.60 7.89 24.67
C GLN A 73 26.28 6.39 24.70
N LEU A 74 25.24 5.95 24.00
CA LEU A 74 24.86 4.54 23.86
C LEU A 74 25.93 3.71 23.16
N TYR A 75 26.59 4.29 22.16
CA TYR A 75 27.72 3.68 21.47
C TYR A 75 28.91 3.48 22.42
N VAL A 76 29.29 4.53 23.16
CA VAL A 76 30.36 4.45 24.17
C VAL A 76 30.02 3.45 25.28
N ALA A 77 28.75 3.36 25.69
CA ALA A 77 28.27 2.41 26.69
C ALA A 77 28.06 0.98 26.16
N ASN A 78 28.47 0.70 24.91
CA ASN A 78 28.36 -0.59 24.23
C ASN A 78 26.94 -1.20 24.26
N LYS A 79 25.90 -0.37 24.10
CA LYS A 79 24.50 -0.79 24.05
C LYS A 79 24.04 -1.01 22.61
N GLU A 80 24.68 -1.95 21.91
CA GLU A 80 24.50 -2.19 20.46
C GLU A 80 23.04 -2.20 19.97
N ARG A 81 22.14 -2.88 20.68
CA ARG A 81 20.71 -2.92 20.32
C ARG A 81 20.07 -1.53 20.32
N ARG A 82 20.33 -0.71 21.35
CA ARG A 82 19.79 0.65 21.45
C ARG A 82 20.43 1.59 20.43
N VAL A 83 21.73 1.43 20.15
CA VAL A 83 22.45 2.19 19.12
C VAL A 83 21.77 2.02 17.76
N VAL A 84 21.51 0.77 17.36
CA VAL A 84 20.84 0.47 16.09
C VAL A 84 19.39 0.96 16.08
N GLN A 85 18.68 0.85 17.21
CA GLN A 85 17.30 1.34 17.33
C GLN A 85 17.22 2.86 17.14
N VAL A 86 18.00 3.63 17.91
CA VAL A 86 18.01 5.11 17.83
C VAL A 86 18.51 5.58 16.47
N GLN A 87 19.52 4.92 15.89
CA GLN A 87 20.02 5.24 14.56
C GLN A 87 18.90 5.17 13.51
N ARG A 88 18.06 4.13 13.52
CA ARG A 88 16.94 4.04 12.57
C ARG A 88 15.92 5.15 12.75
N LEU A 89 15.55 5.47 14.00
CA LEU A 89 14.64 6.58 14.27
C LEU A 89 15.19 7.89 13.71
N MET A 90 16.50 8.12 13.85
CA MET A 90 17.16 9.31 13.28
C MET A 90 17.14 9.29 11.75
N TRP A 91 17.36 8.15 11.09
CA TRP A 91 17.30 8.02 9.64
C TRP A 91 15.90 8.31 9.08
N ASP A 92 14.87 7.74 9.69
CA ASP A 92 13.47 8.02 9.32
C ASP A 92 13.17 9.52 9.43
N LEU A 93 13.59 10.16 10.53
CA LEU A 93 13.40 11.59 10.74
C LEU A 93 14.17 12.46 9.73
N MET A 94 15.38 12.07 9.33
CA MET A 94 16.15 12.79 8.31
C MET A 94 15.46 12.72 6.94
N GLU A 95 14.95 11.54 6.57
CA GLU A 95 14.21 11.34 5.33
C GLU A 95 12.90 12.14 5.33
N TRP A 96 12.11 12.04 6.40
CA TRP A 96 10.86 12.79 6.50
C TRP A 96 11.08 14.30 6.59
N ARG A 97 12.19 14.76 7.19
CA ARG A 97 12.57 16.18 7.13
C ARG A 97 12.82 16.64 5.70
N SER A 98 13.45 15.80 4.87
CA SER A 98 13.64 16.07 3.44
C SER A 98 12.28 16.19 2.74
N GLN A 99 11.37 15.26 2.99
CA GLN A 99 10.01 15.26 2.42
C GLN A 99 9.19 16.47 2.86
N LEU A 100 9.26 16.88 4.13
CA LEU A 100 8.60 18.10 4.64
C LEU A 100 9.12 19.37 3.94
N LEU A 101 10.37 19.37 3.48
CA LEU A 101 10.99 20.49 2.77
C LEU A 101 10.81 20.42 1.24
N SER A 102 10.38 19.27 0.69
CA SER A 102 10.27 19.06 -0.76
C SER A 102 9.25 19.98 -1.42
N GLY A 103 8.16 20.33 -0.72
CA GLY A 103 7.06 21.12 -1.26
C GLY A 103 6.24 20.44 -2.35
N THR A 104 6.48 19.15 -2.63
CA THR A 104 5.84 18.39 -3.73
C THR A 104 4.69 17.48 -3.27
N LEU A 105 4.41 17.42 -1.97
CA LEU A 105 3.40 16.52 -1.41
C LEU A 105 1.99 17.12 -1.51
N PRO A 106 0.97 16.34 -1.92
CA PRO A 106 -0.44 16.70 -1.77
C PRO A 106 -0.81 17.03 -0.32
N SER A 107 -1.86 17.83 -0.12
CA SER A 107 -2.29 18.29 1.22
C SER A 107 -2.57 17.14 2.20
N ASP A 108 -3.18 16.05 1.72
CA ASP A 108 -3.52 14.90 2.56
C ASP A 108 -2.29 14.10 2.97
N GLU A 109 -1.38 13.82 2.01
CA GLU A 109 -0.10 13.17 2.30
C GLU A 109 0.77 14.01 3.22
N PHE A 110 0.76 15.34 3.05
CA PHE A 110 1.50 16.26 3.91
C PHE A 110 0.95 16.25 5.34
N LYS A 111 -0.38 16.18 5.52
CA LYS A 111 -1.02 16.05 6.83
C LYS A 111 -0.66 14.72 7.50
N GLU A 112 -0.70 13.61 6.76
CA GLU A 112 -0.27 12.31 7.28
C GLU A 112 1.21 12.31 7.66
N LEU A 113 2.07 12.91 6.84
CA LEU A 113 3.50 13.01 7.11
C LEU A 113 3.77 13.79 8.40
N LYS A 114 3.07 14.92 8.63
CA LYS A 114 3.15 15.67 9.90
C LYS A 114 2.81 14.79 11.10
N GLN A 115 1.73 14.01 11.01
CA GLN A 115 1.32 13.10 12.09
C GLN A 115 2.32 11.97 12.31
N LYS A 116 2.90 11.40 11.24
CA LYS A 116 3.95 10.37 11.32
C LYS A 116 5.21 10.89 12.00
N VAL A 117 5.68 12.06 11.61
CA VAL A 117 6.89 12.70 12.17
C VAL A 117 6.71 12.96 13.65
N THR A 118 5.65 13.66 14.04
CA THR A 118 5.35 13.99 15.45
C THR A 118 5.21 12.74 16.32
N SER A 119 4.43 11.75 15.86
CA SER A 119 4.26 10.48 16.58
C SER A 119 5.58 9.71 16.78
N LYS A 120 6.52 9.81 15.84
CA LYS A 120 7.83 9.14 15.92
C LYS A 120 8.77 9.87 16.87
N ILE A 121 8.75 11.21 16.88
CA ILE A 121 9.49 12.02 17.86
C ILE A 121 9.01 11.68 19.27
N ASP A 122 7.70 11.69 19.51
CA ASP A 122 7.14 11.46 20.84
C ASP A 122 7.47 10.05 21.36
N TYR A 123 7.38 9.04 20.49
CA TYR A 123 7.81 7.68 20.79
C TYR A 123 9.32 7.60 21.10
N GLY A 124 10.16 8.22 20.26
CA GLY A 124 11.60 8.22 20.44
C GLY A 124 12.04 8.92 21.73
N ASN A 125 11.41 10.06 22.07
CA ASN A 125 11.63 10.75 23.33
C ASN A 125 11.29 9.85 24.52
N LYS A 126 10.15 9.14 24.47
CA LYS A 126 9.75 8.24 25.54
C LYS A 126 10.76 7.11 25.78
N ILE A 127 11.25 6.46 24.71
CA ILE A 127 12.24 5.36 24.86
C ILE A 127 13.64 5.84 25.24
N LEU A 128 13.94 7.11 24.99
CA LEU A 128 15.19 7.77 25.37
C LEU A 128 15.07 8.49 26.73
N GLU A 129 13.94 8.35 27.41
CA GLU A 129 13.67 8.96 28.72
C GLU A 129 13.77 10.49 28.69
N LEU A 130 13.38 11.10 27.57
CA LEU A 130 13.26 12.54 27.37
C LEU A 130 11.84 13.04 27.66
N ASP A 131 11.71 14.37 27.80
CA ASP A 131 10.44 15.02 28.07
C ASP A 131 9.42 14.80 26.93
N LEU A 132 8.17 14.55 27.33
CA LEU A 132 7.06 14.36 26.41
C LEU A 132 6.51 15.72 25.96
N VAL A 133 6.49 15.94 24.64
CA VAL A 133 5.86 17.12 24.04
C VAL A 133 4.37 16.84 23.82
N VAL A 134 3.51 17.69 24.38
CA VAL A 134 2.06 17.54 24.27
C VAL A 134 1.56 18.29 23.04
N ARG A 135 0.72 17.65 22.21
CA ARG A 135 0.27 18.17 20.91
C ARG A 135 -1.24 18.30 20.80
N ASP A 136 -1.69 19.20 19.94
CA ASP A 136 -3.09 19.34 19.56
C ASP A 136 -3.51 18.29 18.51
N VAL A 137 -4.79 18.30 18.12
CA VAL A 137 -5.36 17.39 17.10
C VAL A 137 -4.73 17.53 15.70
N ASN A 138 -4.06 18.66 15.45
CA ASN A 138 -3.39 18.97 14.19
C ASN A 138 -1.89 18.64 14.24
N GLY A 139 -1.38 18.15 15.37
CA GLY A 139 0.02 17.80 15.58
C GLY A 139 0.93 18.98 15.96
N ASN A 140 0.36 20.15 16.26
CA ASN A 140 1.14 21.29 16.73
C ASN A 140 1.42 21.15 18.22
N MET A 141 2.56 21.69 18.69
CA MET A 141 2.85 21.75 20.12
C MET A 141 1.81 22.61 20.83
N LEU A 142 1.28 22.13 21.95
CA LEU A 142 0.41 22.92 22.81
C LEU A 142 1.25 23.88 23.65
N ASP A 143 0.92 25.16 23.58
CA ASP A 143 1.51 26.18 24.42
C ASP A 143 0.81 26.18 25.80
N PRO A 144 1.55 25.93 26.90
CA PRO A 144 1.00 25.95 28.25
C PRO A 144 0.38 27.29 28.66
N GLU A 145 0.82 28.40 28.08
CA GLU A 145 0.28 29.74 28.39
C GLU A 145 -1.07 30.00 27.72
N ASN A 146 -1.34 29.31 26.61
CA ASN A 146 -2.56 29.45 25.83
C ASN A 146 -3.58 28.31 26.08
N ALA A 147 -3.15 27.20 26.69
CA ALA A 147 -4.00 26.06 27.00
C ALA A 147 -4.51 26.08 28.44
N SER A 148 -5.78 25.69 28.67
CA SER A 148 -6.28 25.49 30.02
C SER A 148 -5.55 24.35 30.73
N VAL A 149 -5.38 24.44 32.05
CA VAL A 149 -4.74 23.38 32.87
C VAL A 149 -5.40 22.02 32.65
N ILE A 150 -6.72 21.98 32.52
CA ILE A 150 -7.49 20.75 32.30
C ILE A 150 -7.23 20.18 30.90
N SER A 151 -7.21 21.02 29.86
CA SER A 151 -6.92 20.56 28.49
C SER A 151 -5.49 20.06 28.35
N LEU A 152 -4.53 20.72 29.00
CA LEU A 152 -3.13 20.29 28.98
C LEU A 152 -2.96 18.94 29.69
N PHE A 153 -3.60 18.76 30.86
CA PHE A 153 -3.60 17.48 31.57
C PHE A 153 -4.20 16.34 30.75
N ARG A 154 -5.35 16.56 30.12
CA ARG A 154 -5.98 15.54 29.25
C ARG A 154 -5.10 15.20 28.06
N ALA A 155 -4.58 16.20 27.35
CA ALA A 155 -3.71 15.98 26.22
C ALA A 155 -2.42 15.23 26.62
N HIS A 156 -1.87 15.51 27.80
CA HIS A 156 -0.74 14.76 28.35
C HIS A 156 -1.12 13.30 28.67
N GLN A 157 -2.28 13.07 29.28
CA GLN A 157 -2.79 11.73 29.59
C GLN A 157 -3.03 10.91 28.31
N ASP A 158 -3.62 11.52 27.28
CA ASP A 158 -3.88 10.89 25.99
C ASP A 158 -2.58 10.56 25.26
N ALA A 159 -1.63 11.51 25.20
CA ALA A 159 -0.32 11.30 24.59
C ALA A 159 0.45 10.17 25.32
N THR A 160 0.45 10.17 26.65
CA THR A 160 1.09 9.12 27.46
C THR A 160 0.48 7.74 27.20
N THR A 161 -0.85 7.67 27.12
CA THR A 161 -1.57 6.42 26.87
C THR A 161 -1.24 5.88 25.48
N LYS A 162 -1.35 6.71 24.45
CA LYS A 162 -1.06 6.37 23.05
C LYS A 162 0.38 5.88 22.86
N ILE A 163 1.35 6.53 23.50
CA ILE A 163 2.76 6.13 23.40
C ILE A 163 3.01 4.81 24.14
N ASN A 164 2.41 4.63 25.33
CA ASN A 164 2.55 3.38 26.08
C ASN A 164 1.89 2.19 25.36
N GLU A 165 0.78 2.41 24.66
CA GLU A 165 0.16 1.40 23.79
C GLU A 165 1.11 1.01 22.67
N ARG A 166 1.70 1.99 21.98
CA ARG A 166 2.68 1.75 20.91
C ARG A 166 3.92 0.98 21.39
N ILE A 167 4.45 1.32 22.57
CA ILE A 167 5.57 0.58 23.18
C ILE A 167 5.16 -0.86 23.51
N LYS A 168 3.95 -1.05 24.04
CA LYS A 168 3.43 -2.40 24.34
C LYS A 168 3.22 -3.25 23.09
N GLU A 169 2.81 -2.65 21.97
CA GLU A 169 2.67 -3.32 20.67
C GLU A 169 4.02 -3.83 20.14
N GLU A 170 5.10 -3.04 20.28
CA GLU A 170 6.45 -3.46 19.90
C GLU A 170 7.05 -4.49 20.87
N GLN A 171 6.66 -4.46 22.15
CA GLN A 171 7.19 -5.35 23.19
C GLN A 171 6.30 -6.54 23.51
N ASN A 172 5.19 -6.80 22.83
CA ASN A 172 4.38 -7.99 23.07
C ASN A 172 3.58 -8.37 21.82
N SER A 173 4.11 -9.31 21.04
CA SER A 173 3.48 -9.71 19.78
C SER A 173 2.60 -10.96 19.90
N ILE A 174 2.66 -11.72 21.01
CA ILE A 174 1.96 -13.02 21.11
C ILE A 174 0.67 -12.90 21.93
N CYS A 175 -0.48 -13.29 21.38
CA CYS A 175 -1.77 -13.30 22.07
C CYS A 175 -2.37 -14.71 22.07
N LEU A 176 -2.89 -15.19 23.21
CA LEU A 176 -3.47 -16.55 23.35
C LEU A 176 -4.94 -16.63 22.94
N GLY A 177 -5.60 -15.49 22.80
CA GLY A 177 -7.01 -15.40 22.45
C GLY A 177 -7.46 -13.96 22.20
N ALA A 178 -8.72 -13.79 21.82
CA ALA A 178 -9.34 -12.47 21.70
C ALA A 178 -9.50 -11.87 23.11
N GLY A 179 -8.82 -10.75 23.37
CA GLY A 179 -8.89 -10.03 24.65
C GLY A 179 -7.81 -10.41 25.67
N ASP A 180 -6.98 -11.41 25.39
CA ASP A 180 -5.84 -11.74 26.25
C ASP A 180 -4.73 -10.70 26.13
N ARG A 181 -4.02 -10.46 27.25
CA ARG A 181 -2.88 -9.55 27.26
C ARG A 181 -1.77 -10.13 26.38
N PRO A 182 -1.16 -9.31 25.52
CA PRO A 182 -0.10 -9.78 24.67
C PRO A 182 1.16 -10.10 25.51
N LEU A 183 1.94 -11.08 25.07
CA LEU A 183 3.11 -11.64 25.74
C LEU A 183 4.36 -11.57 24.84
N ASN A 184 5.52 -11.60 25.49
CA ASN A 184 6.84 -11.71 24.86
C ASN A 184 7.26 -13.17 24.56
N GLU A 185 6.83 -14.10 25.41
CA GLU A 185 7.21 -15.51 25.34
C GLU A 185 5.95 -16.33 25.61
N TYR A 186 5.77 -17.38 24.81
CA TYR A 186 4.74 -18.37 25.05
C TYR A 186 5.37 -19.70 25.46
N ARG A 187 4.81 -20.33 26.48
CA ARG A 187 5.23 -21.65 26.98
C ARG A 187 4.07 -22.61 26.84
N SER A 188 4.29 -23.69 26.10
CA SER A 188 3.27 -24.70 25.83
C SER A 188 2.93 -25.52 27.07
N VAL A 189 1.85 -26.29 26.98
CA VAL A 189 1.54 -27.35 27.94
C VAL A 189 2.63 -28.43 27.90
N ILE A 190 2.97 -28.97 29.08
CA ILE A 190 3.97 -30.03 29.25
C ILE A 190 3.23 -31.36 29.45
N TYR A 191 3.41 -32.30 28.52
CA TYR A 191 2.87 -33.64 28.64
C TYR A 191 3.85 -34.58 29.35
N TYR A 192 3.48 -35.06 30.53
CA TYR A 192 4.35 -35.91 31.35
C TYR A 192 4.66 -37.25 30.66
N GLN A 193 5.95 -37.53 30.43
CA GLN A 193 6.47 -38.75 29.80
C GLN A 193 5.96 -39.06 28.37
N VAL A 194 5.40 -38.08 27.66
CA VAL A 194 4.96 -38.25 26.27
C VAL A 194 6.08 -37.85 25.32
N LYS A 195 6.63 -38.82 24.57
CA LYS A 195 7.69 -38.58 23.58
C LYS A 195 7.21 -37.94 22.27
N GLN A 196 5.91 -37.99 21.99
CA GLN A 196 5.29 -37.46 20.78
C GLN A 196 4.12 -36.54 21.16
N PRO A 197 4.40 -35.38 21.78
CA PRO A 197 3.35 -34.46 22.20
C PRO A 197 2.60 -33.91 20.98
N ARG A 198 1.27 -33.83 21.10
CA ARG A 198 0.39 -33.15 20.15
C ARG A 198 -0.19 -31.94 20.86
N TRP A 199 0.48 -30.79 20.75
CA TRP A 199 0.07 -29.58 21.47
C TRP A 199 -1.30 -29.07 21.03
N MET A 200 -1.54 -28.96 19.72
CA MET A 200 -2.78 -28.38 19.17
C MET A 200 -3.11 -27.00 19.76
N GLU A 201 -2.08 -26.25 20.15
CA GLU A 201 -2.20 -24.92 20.73
C GLU A 201 -2.17 -23.89 19.60
N THR A 202 -3.08 -22.91 19.66
CA THR A 202 -3.17 -21.83 18.68
C THR A 202 -2.99 -20.49 19.39
N PHE A 203 -2.07 -19.67 18.90
CA PHE A 203 -1.86 -18.31 19.38
C PHE A 203 -1.71 -17.37 18.18
N LYS A 204 -2.11 -16.11 18.37
CA LYS A 204 -1.98 -15.05 17.38
C LYS A 204 -0.65 -14.34 17.57
N VAL A 205 0.09 -14.12 16.49
CA VAL A 205 1.29 -13.26 16.48
C VAL A 205 0.98 -11.99 15.70
N ALA A 206 0.96 -10.85 16.38
CA ALA A 206 0.75 -9.53 15.81
C ALA A 206 2.08 -8.78 15.75
N ILE A 207 2.60 -8.60 14.53
CA ILE A 207 3.88 -7.91 14.28
C ILE A 207 3.61 -6.67 13.43
N PRO A 208 4.13 -5.50 13.83
CA PRO A 208 4.06 -4.29 13.02
C PRO A 208 4.62 -4.51 11.62
N LEU A 209 3.99 -3.90 10.62
CA LEU A 209 4.30 -4.15 9.22
C LEU A 209 5.76 -3.80 8.87
N GLU A 210 6.28 -2.76 9.51
CA GLU A 210 7.65 -2.28 9.34
C GLU A 210 8.70 -3.28 9.85
N GLU A 211 8.34 -4.16 10.79
CA GLU A 211 9.25 -5.11 11.41
C GLU A 211 9.19 -6.51 10.79
N MET A 212 8.19 -6.78 9.95
CA MET A 212 7.96 -8.10 9.34
C MET A 212 9.19 -8.66 8.64
N HIS A 213 9.94 -7.82 7.91
CA HIS A 213 11.11 -8.24 7.14
C HIS A 213 12.32 -8.69 7.99
N ARG A 214 12.32 -8.41 9.29
CA ARG A 214 13.40 -8.75 10.24
C ARG A 214 12.96 -9.69 11.34
N SER A 215 11.69 -10.05 11.33
CA SER A 215 11.05 -10.84 12.37
C SER A 215 11.02 -12.30 11.96
N HIS A 216 11.24 -13.17 12.95
CA HIS A 216 11.18 -14.62 12.80
C HIS A 216 10.60 -15.21 14.08
N LEU A 217 9.99 -16.38 13.97
CA LEU A 217 9.55 -17.12 15.14
C LEU A 217 10.67 -18.09 15.54
N ARG A 218 11.02 -18.11 16.82
CA ARG A 218 11.99 -19.04 17.39
C ARG A 218 11.32 -19.89 18.46
N PHE A 219 11.52 -21.19 18.37
CA PHE A 219 10.99 -22.22 19.26
C PHE A 219 12.14 -22.86 20.02
N MET A 220 12.09 -22.83 21.35
CA MET A 220 13.13 -23.40 22.21
C MET A 220 12.57 -24.61 22.94
N PHE A 221 13.29 -25.72 22.93
CA PHE A 221 12.87 -26.96 23.59
C PHE A 221 13.63 -27.15 24.89
N ARG A 222 12.89 -27.37 25.98
CA ARG A 222 13.43 -27.61 27.32
C ARG A 222 12.70 -28.76 27.99
N HIS A 223 13.44 -29.61 28.68
CA HIS A 223 12.86 -30.62 29.55
C HIS A 223 12.40 -29.98 30.86
N ARG A 224 11.22 -30.37 31.36
CA ARG A 224 10.67 -29.84 32.61
C ARG A 224 10.52 -31.00 33.60
N SER A 225 11.16 -30.85 34.75
CA SER A 225 11.18 -31.87 35.80
C SER A 225 10.05 -31.61 36.80
N SER A 226 9.43 -32.67 37.31
CA SER A 226 8.49 -32.58 38.44
C SER A 226 9.18 -32.17 39.74
N GLN A 227 10.50 -32.38 39.85
CA GLN A 227 11.34 -31.90 40.94
C GLN A 227 11.89 -30.51 40.61
N GLU A 228 11.55 -29.49 41.42
CA GLU A 228 11.93 -28.08 41.20
C GLU A 228 13.45 -27.85 41.19
N SER A 229 14.20 -28.55 42.05
CA SER A 229 15.67 -28.41 42.13
C SER A 229 16.37 -28.87 40.85
N LYS A 230 15.87 -29.92 40.20
CA LYS A 230 16.39 -30.39 38.91
C LYS A 230 15.95 -29.46 37.77
N ASP A 231 14.71 -28.99 37.80
CA ASP A 231 14.12 -28.12 36.78
C ASP A 231 14.88 -26.79 36.61
N LYS A 232 15.37 -26.19 37.71
CA LYS A 232 16.18 -24.96 37.66
C LYS A 232 17.52 -25.13 36.92
N SER A 233 18.03 -26.36 36.83
CA SER A 233 19.29 -26.68 36.15
C SER A 233 19.11 -27.08 34.68
N GLU A 234 17.88 -27.30 34.22
CA GLU A 234 17.58 -27.73 32.85
C GLU A 234 17.82 -26.60 31.85
N LYS A 235 18.69 -26.89 30.87
CA LYS A 235 18.99 -25.97 29.77
C LYS A 235 18.14 -26.31 28.55
N ASN A 236 18.06 -25.36 27.63
CA ASN A 236 17.46 -25.63 26.33
C ASN A 236 18.34 -26.65 25.58
N PHE A 237 17.73 -27.72 25.08
CA PHE A 237 18.47 -28.82 24.43
C PHE A 237 18.32 -28.82 22.91
N ALA A 238 17.32 -28.11 22.38
CA ALA A 238 17.11 -27.94 20.95
C ALA A 238 16.43 -26.60 20.65
N MET A 239 16.50 -26.18 19.39
CA MET A 239 15.84 -24.98 18.87
C MET A 239 15.36 -25.20 17.44
N ALA A 240 14.24 -24.60 17.07
CA ALA A 240 13.78 -24.48 15.69
C ALA A 240 13.36 -23.03 15.42
N PHE A 241 13.30 -22.62 14.17
CA PHE A 241 12.85 -21.27 13.82
C PHE A 241 12.17 -21.26 12.44
N VAL A 242 11.46 -20.18 12.12
CA VAL A 242 10.91 -19.92 10.79
C VAL A 242 10.93 -18.43 10.46
N HIS A 243 11.32 -18.09 9.23
CA HIS A 243 11.27 -16.73 8.72
C HIS A 243 9.82 -16.34 8.40
N LEU A 244 9.40 -15.14 8.80
CA LEU A 244 8.06 -14.64 8.48
C LEU A 244 7.97 -14.05 7.07
N MET A 245 9.10 -13.62 6.51
CA MET A 245 9.21 -13.14 5.15
C MET A 245 10.28 -13.96 4.40
N LYS A 246 9.96 -14.36 3.18
CA LYS A 246 10.86 -15.09 2.30
C LYS A 246 11.86 -14.14 1.63
N ALA A 247 12.92 -14.70 1.05
CA ALA A 247 13.92 -13.94 0.30
C ALA A 247 13.34 -13.21 -0.93
N ASP A 248 12.25 -13.71 -1.51
CA ASP A 248 11.52 -13.06 -2.61
C ASP A 248 10.63 -11.90 -2.16
N GLY A 249 10.55 -11.63 -0.85
CA GLY A 249 9.75 -10.57 -0.24
C GLY A 249 8.30 -10.95 0.06
N THR A 250 7.85 -12.14 -0.29
CA THR A 250 6.52 -12.64 0.10
C THR A 250 6.49 -13.11 1.55
N VAL A 251 5.31 -13.11 2.17
CA VAL A 251 5.13 -13.63 3.53
C VAL A 251 5.16 -15.16 3.53
N LEU A 252 5.50 -15.75 4.68
CA LEU A 252 5.35 -17.18 4.95
C LEU A 252 4.01 -17.70 4.45
N GLN A 253 4.01 -18.86 3.78
CA GLN A 253 2.80 -19.48 3.23
C GLN A 253 1.92 -20.04 4.33
N ASP A 254 0.61 -20.07 4.09
CA ASP A 254 -0.33 -20.71 4.99
C ASP A 254 -0.19 -22.24 4.93
N GLY A 255 -0.53 -22.90 6.03
CA GLY A 255 -0.50 -24.36 6.14
C GLY A 255 0.62 -24.88 7.04
N LEU A 256 0.98 -26.15 6.81
CA LEU A 256 1.91 -26.90 7.65
C LEU A 256 3.37 -26.67 7.25
N HIS A 257 4.22 -26.46 8.25
CA HIS A 257 5.66 -26.30 8.07
C HIS A 257 6.41 -27.29 8.94
N GLU A 258 7.18 -28.20 8.34
CA GLU A 258 8.12 -29.06 9.06
C GLU A 258 9.44 -28.32 9.27
N LEU A 259 9.72 -27.94 10.50
CA LEU A 259 10.88 -27.12 10.84
C LEU A 259 12.12 -27.99 11.10
N VAL A 260 13.29 -27.44 10.74
CA VAL A 260 14.57 -28.07 11.07
C VAL A 260 14.84 -27.89 12.57
N VAL A 261 15.11 -29.00 13.26
CA VAL A 261 15.44 -29.00 14.70
C VAL A 261 16.96 -28.97 14.86
N PHE A 262 17.47 -27.88 15.43
CA PHE A 262 18.89 -27.66 15.71
C PHE A 262 19.25 -28.07 17.15
N LYS A 263 20.44 -28.63 17.34
CA LYS A 263 21.06 -29.02 18.61
C LYS A 263 22.43 -28.35 18.77
N GLY A 264 22.86 -28.16 20.01
CA GLY A 264 24.10 -27.45 20.33
C GLY A 264 24.04 -26.77 21.69
N ASP A 265 24.94 -25.81 21.92
CA ASP A 265 24.97 -25.02 23.16
C ASP A 265 23.80 -24.02 23.24
N SER A 266 23.19 -23.90 24.42
CA SER A 266 22.02 -23.04 24.66
C SER A 266 22.28 -21.56 24.34
N LYS A 267 23.46 -21.02 24.64
CA LYS A 267 23.77 -19.61 24.36
C LYS A 267 23.89 -19.36 22.86
N ARG A 268 24.35 -20.35 22.11
CA ARG A 268 24.46 -20.27 20.64
C ARG A 268 23.10 -20.38 19.95
N MET A 269 22.17 -21.15 20.50
CA MET A 269 20.78 -21.17 20.02
C MET A 269 20.06 -19.83 20.24
N GLU A 270 20.53 -19.04 21.20
CA GLU A 270 20.02 -17.70 21.46
C GLU A 270 20.61 -16.64 20.51
N ASP A 271 21.80 -16.89 19.96
CA ASP A 271 22.49 -16.00 19.03
C ASP A 271 21.90 -16.07 17.61
N VAL A 272 21.25 -14.98 17.20
CA VAL A 272 20.55 -14.82 15.93
C VAL A 272 21.46 -15.07 14.72
N ASN A 273 22.71 -14.60 14.79
CA ASN A 273 23.67 -14.73 13.69
C ASN A 273 24.13 -16.18 13.47
N SER A 274 24.01 -17.02 14.50
CA SER A 274 24.42 -18.42 14.44
C SER A 274 23.45 -19.32 13.68
N TYR A 275 22.16 -18.93 13.54
CA TYR A 275 21.14 -19.79 12.91
C TYR A 275 20.35 -19.16 11.76
N LEU A 276 20.19 -17.83 11.67
CA LEU A 276 19.33 -17.25 10.63
C LEU A 276 19.80 -17.52 9.19
N SER A 277 21.08 -17.80 9.00
CA SER A 277 21.66 -18.18 7.70
C SER A 277 21.39 -19.64 7.31
N GLN A 278 20.87 -20.46 8.22
CA GLN A 278 20.57 -21.88 8.00
C GLN A 278 19.14 -22.05 7.44
N PRO A 279 18.85 -23.17 6.74
CA PRO A 279 17.50 -23.47 6.28
C PRO A 279 16.56 -23.72 7.47
N SER A 280 15.41 -23.04 7.47
CA SER A 280 14.43 -23.12 8.57
C SER A 280 13.43 -24.28 8.45
N THR A 281 13.12 -24.72 7.22
CA THR A 281 12.17 -25.80 6.92
C THR A 281 12.84 -26.96 6.22
N ARG A 282 12.33 -28.18 6.42
CA ARG A 282 12.80 -29.38 5.74
C ARG A 282 12.11 -29.49 4.38
N ASN A 283 12.85 -29.43 3.29
CA ASN A 283 12.30 -29.68 1.96
C ASN A 283 12.15 -31.19 1.74
N GLN A 284 10.98 -31.65 1.26
CA GLN A 284 10.70 -33.06 0.98
C GLN A 284 11.62 -33.71 -0.09
N GLY A 285 12.48 -32.94 -0.76
CA GLY A 285 13.44 -33.42 -1.76
C GLY A 285 14.86 -33.70 -1.24
N ASP A 286 15.24 -33.16 -0.07
CA ASP A 286 16.59 -33.30 0.49
C ASP A 286 16.60 -34.33 1.61
N VAL A 287 16.36 -35.59 1.26
CA VAL A 287 16.81 -36.72 2.08
C VAL A 287 18.15 -37.15 1.49
N PRO A 288 19.30 -36.91 2.16
CA PRO A 288 20.52 -37.58 1.77
C PRO A 288 20.28 -39.08 2.01
N LYS A 289 20.05 -39.83 0.94
CA LYS A 289 20.18 -41.29 0.99
C LYS A 289 21.61 -41.58 1.41
N GLY A 290 21.75 -42.17 2.60
CA GLY A 290 22.95 -42.86 3.08
C GLY A 290 24.28 -42.20 2.71
N GLY A 291 24.74 -41.26 3.52
CA GLY A 291 26.08 -40.71 3.40
C GLY A 291 26.53 -40.14 4.72
N THR A 292 27.64 -40.66 5.23
CA THR A 292 28.47 -40.15 6.33
C THR A 292 28.21 -38.68 6.70
N LEU A 293 27.99 -38.44 8.00
CA LEU A 293 28.03 -37.14 8.69
C LEU A 293 28.79 -36.08 7.88
N SER A 294 28.06 -35.25 7.12
CA SER A 294 28.62 -34.01 6.64
C SER A 294 28.76 -33.10 7.86
N ARG A 295 29.93 -33.16 8.50
CA ARG A 295 30.43 -32.07 9.33
C ARG A 295 30.69 -30.92 8.35
N SER A 296 29.67 -30.12 8.06
CA SER A 296 29.89 -28.77 7.58
C SER A 296 30.54 -27.99 8.72
N SER A 297 31.86 -28.01 8.74
CA SER A 297 32.74 -27.46 9.78
C SER A 297 32.81 -25.94 9.73
N VAL A 298 31.67 -25.26 9.64
CA VAL A 298 31.60 -23.78 9.69
C VAL A 298 30.42 -23.24 10.52
N GLY A 299 29.57 -24.09 11.08
CA GLY A 299 28.41 -23.69 11.90
C GLY A 299 28.32 -24.47 13.20
N ALA A 300 28.21 -23.76 14.32
CA ALA A 300 28.23 -24.31 15.68
C ALA A 300 27.02 -25.18 16.10
N LEU A 301 25.96 -25.23 15.28
CA LEU A 301 24.71 -25.94 15.55
C LEU A 301 24.61 -27.16 14.64
N SER A 302 24.23 -28.32 15.20
CA SER A 302 23.99 -29.54 14.44
C SER A 302 22.50 -29.75 14.17
N VAL A 303 22.16 -30.31 13.02
CA VAL A 303 20.77 -30.64 12.67
C VAL A 303 20.40 -32.03 13.22
N SER A 304 19.27 -32.13 13.90
CA SER A 304 18.72 -33.42 14.37
C SER A 304 18.05 -34.15 13.22
N SER A 305 18.46 -35.39 12.96
CA SER A 305 17.81 -36.27 11.97
C SER A 305 16.67 -37.11 12.56
N ARG A 306 16.53 -37.12 13.89
CA ARG A 306 15.59 -38.01 14.62
C ARG A 306 14.38 -37.28 15.18
N ASP A 307 14.52 -35.99 15.48
CA ASP A 307 13.43 -35.19 16.04
C ASP A 307 12.71 -34.48 14.89
N SER A 308 11.39 -34.33 15.02
CA SER A 308 10.56 -33.59 14.08
C SER A 308 9.69 -32.61 14.86
N PHE A 309 9.48 -31.43 14.28
CA PHE A 309 8.63 -30.39 14.82
C PHE A 309 7.86 -29.74 13.68
N THR A 310 6.54 -29.66 13.83
CA THR A 310 5.65 -29.13 12.80
C THR A 310 4.79 -28.02 13.40
N ILE A 311 4.66 -26.93 12.67
CA ILE A 311 3.74 -25.83 12.99
C ILE A 311 2.71 -25.67 11.86
N SER A 312 1.58 -25.03 12.17
CA SER A 312 0.61 -24.58 11.17
C SER A 312 0.47 -23.06 11.25
N THR A 313 0.48 -22.36 10.11
CA THR A 313 0.33 -20.91 10.07
C THR A 313 -0.84 -20.47 9.20
N LEU A 314 -1.45 -19.34 9.59
CA LEU A 314 -2.50 -18.65 8.83
C LEU A 314 -2.23 -17.13 8.88
N VAL A 315 -1.88 -16.55 7.74
CA VAL A 315 -1.47 -15.14 7.61
C VAL A 315 -2.67 -14.26 7.28
N CYS A 316 -3.02 -13.37 8.20
CA CYS A 316 -4.16 -12.47 8.07
C CYS A 316 -3.80 -11.07 7.52
N SER A 317 -2.62 -10.88 6.93
CA SER A 317 -2.16 -9.56 6.47
C SER A 317 -2.97 -9.05 5.27
N THR A 318 -3.48 -7.82 5.34
CA THR A 318 -4.13 -7.11 4.22
C THR A 318 -3.16 -6.22 3.44
N LYS A 319 -1.86 -6.25 3.78
CA LYS A 319 -0.83 -5.40 3.15
C LYS A 319 0.34 -6.16 2.54
N LEU A 320 0.54 -7.42 2.95
CA LEU A 320 1.62 -8.25 2.45
C LEU A 320 1.04 -9.52 1.84
N THR A 321 1.37 -9.77 0.57
CA THR A 321 0.88 -10.92 -0.18
C THR A 321 1.80 -12.14 -0.03
N GLN A 322 1.21 -13.32 -0.17
CA GLN A 322 1.92 -14.60 -0.27
C GLN A 322 2.20 -14.97 -1.73
N ASN A 323 1.65 -14.25 -2.72
CA ASN A 323 1.84 -14.54 -4.13
C ASN A 323 2.96 -13.70 -4.73
N VAL A 324 3.96 -14.37 -5.32
CA VAL A 324 5.14 -13.73 -5.91
C VAL A 324 4.78 -12.86 -7.12
N GLY A 325 3.85 -13.30 -7.96
CA GLY A 325 3.41 -12.54 -9.15
C GLY A 325 2.66 -11.27 -8.76
N LEU A 326 1.75 -11.36 -7.78
CA LEU A 326 1.04 -10.19 -7.27
C LEU A 326 2.01 -9.22 -6.60
N LEU A 327 2.96 -9.72 -5.81
CA LEU A 327 4.00 -8.87 -5.20
C LEU A 327 4.85 -8.18 -6.27
N GLY A 328 5.22 -8.91 -7.33
CA GLY A 328 5.95 -8.38 -8.48
C GLY A 328 5.22 -7.23 -9.15
N LEU A 329 3.89 -7.34 -9.30
CA LEU A 329 3.05 -6.26 -9.82
C LEU A 329 2.97 -5.07 -8.84
N LEU A 330 2.72 -5.32 -7.55
CA LEU A 330 2.61 -4.25 -6.55
C LEU A 330 3.94 -3.49 -6.35
N LYS A 331 5.07 -4.17 -6.53
CA LYS A 331 6.42 -3.61 -6.45
C LYS A 331 7.10 -3.50 -7.81
N TRP A 332 6.35 -3.29 -8.88
CA TRP A 332 6.87 -3.36 -10.25
C TRP A 332 8.06 -2.43 -10.51
N ARG A 333 8.13 -1.27 -9.85
CA ARG A 333 9.27 -0.33 -9.95
C ARG A 333 10.60 -0.90 -9.47
N THR A 334 10.58 -1.95 -8.66
CA THR A 334 11.82 -2.60 -8.17
C THR A 334 12.49 -3.45 -9.24
N ARG A 335 11.72 -3.99 -10.19
CA ARG A 335 12.15 -4.88 -11.27
C ARG A 335 11.31 -4.62 -12.53
N PRO A 336 11.47 -3.43 -13.17
CA PRO A 336 10.66 -3.04 -14.33
C PRO A 336 10.81 -3.99 -15.52
N GLU A 337 11.93 -4.68 -15.65
CA GLU A 337 12.19 -5.69 -16.68
C GLU A 337 11.24 -6.89 -16.63
N LEU A 338 10.65 -7.17 -15.47
CA LEU A 338 9.68 -8.27 -15.29
C LEU A 338 8.22 -7.79 -15.39
N LEU A 339 7.96 -6.51 -15.66
CA LEU A 339 6.62 -5.94 -15.61
C LEU A 339 5.65 -6.62 -16.57
N LYS A 340 6.06 -6.86 -17.82
CA LYS A 340 5.23 -7.55 -18.82
C LYS A 340 4.82 -8.95 -18.35
N GLU A 341 5.78 -9.72 -17.85
CA GLU A 341 5.53 -11.06 -17.31
C GLU A 341 4.61 -11.03 -16.08
N ASN A 342 4.78 -10.05 -15.19
CA ASN A 342 3.93 -9.89 -14.01
C ASN A 342 2.47 -9.56 -14.38
N LEU A 343 2.26 -8.71 -15.39
CA LEU A 343 0.92 -8.38 -15.91
C LEU A 343 0.24 -9.61 -16.54
N GLU A 344 0.98 -10.41 -17.31
CA GLU A 344 0.47 -11.65 -17.92
C GLU A 344 0.10 -12.68 -16.85
N LYS A 345 0.94 -12.83 -15.81
CA LYS A 345 0.72 -13.76 -14.70
C LYS A 345 -0.47 -13.39 -13.82
N LEU A 346 -0.87 -12.12 -13.75
CA LEU A 346 -2.00 -11.68 -12.90
C LEU A 346 -3.28 -12.49 -13.16
N LYS A 347 -3.53 -12.87 -14.42
CA LYS A 347 -4.70 -13.66 -14.84
C LYS A 347 -4.71 -15.11 -14.32
N ILE A 348 -3.58 -15.58 -13.83
CA ILE A 348 -3.37 -16.96 -13.34
C ILE A 348 -3.39 -17.00 -11.80
N ILE A 349 -3.32 -15.83 -11.16
CA ILE A 349 -3.33 -15.71 -9.71
C ILE A 349 -4.74 -16.01 -9.19
N ASP A 350 -4.81 -16.73 -8.07
CA ASP A 350 -6.05 -16.99 -7.37
C ASP A 350 -6.84 -15.70 -7.12
N GLY A 351 -8.09 -15.69 -7.56
CA GLY A 351 -8.98 -14.54 -7.45
C GLY A 351 -9.14 -14.04 -6.01
N GLU A 352 -9.08 -14.93 -5.01
CA GLU A 352 -9.14 -14.53 -3.59
C GLU A 352 -7.98 -13.61 -3.19
N GLN A 353 -6.78 -13.88 -3.70
CA GLN A 353 -5.62 -13.02 -3.45
C GLN A 353 -5.77 -11.68 -4.16
N VAL A 354 -6.25 -11.67 -5.40
CA VAL A 354 -6.42 -10.43 -6.17
C VAL A 354 -7.46 -9.52 -5.50
N VAL A 355 -8.62 -10.04 -5.10
CA VAL A 355 -9.68 -9.21 -4.47
C VAL A 355 -9.29 -8.70 -3.08
N LYS A 356 -8.45 -9.45 -2.34
CA LYS A 356 -7.90 -9.02 -1.05
C LYS A 356 -7.04 -7.76 -1.16
N PHE A 357 -6.34 -7.60 -2.29
CA PHE A 357 -5.50 -6.43 -2.61
C PHE A 357 -6.10 -5.60 -3.76
N LEU A 358 -7.44 -5.57 -3.90
CA LEU A 358 -8.11 -4.99 -5.07
C LEU A 358 -7.68 -3.54 -5.34
N GLN A 359 -7.71 -2.69 -4.29
CA GLN A 359 -7.31 -1.29 -4.40
C GLN A 359 -5.84 -1.17 -4.83
N ASP A 360 -4.91 -1.78 -4.10
CA ASP A 360 -3.47 -1.70 -4.39
C ASP A 360 -3.15 -2.24 -5.80
N THR A 361 -3.89 -3.26 -6.26
CA THR A 361 -3.75 -3.85 -7.60
C THR A 361 -4.24 -2.88 -8.68
N LEU A 362 -5.42 -2.26 -8.51
CA LEU A 362 -5.94 -1.27 -9.45
C LEU A 362 -5.05 -0.03 -9.50
N ASP A 363 -4.58 0.45 -8.35
CA ASP A 363 -3.65 1.57 -8.27
C ASP A 363 -2.35 1.27 -9.03
N ALA A 364 -1.78 0.08 -8.85
CA ALA A 364 -0.61 -0.34 -9.61
C ALA A 364 -0.87 -0.35 -11.13
N LEU A 365 -1.98 -0.97 -11.56
CA LEU A 365 -2.37 -1.07 -12.97
C LEU A 365 -2.53 0.30 -13.64
N PHE A 366 -3.28 1.20 -13.02
CA PHE A 366 -3.50 2.54 -13.58
C PHE A 366 -2.24 3.40 -13.50
N THR A 367 -1.41 3.23 -12.47
CA THR A 367 -0.13 3.94 -12.40
C THR A 367 0.83 3.50 -13.51
N ILE A 368 0.89 2.20 -13.82
CA ILE A 368 1.65 1.68 -14.96
C ILE A 368 1.15 2.30 -16.27
N MET A 369 -0.16 2.34 -16.48
CA MET A 369 -0.77 2.97 -17.67
C MET A 369 -0.41 4.46 -17.78
N MET A 370 -0.40 5.19 -16.65
CA MET A 370 -0.07 6.62 -16.64
C MET A 370 1.42 6.88 -16.93
N GLU A 371 2.34 6.14 -16.30
CA GLU A 371 3.78 6.31 -16.48
C GLU A 371 4.27 5.91 -17.88
N HIS A 372 3.57 4.99 -18.55
CA HIS A 372 3.90 4.51 -19.89
C HIS A 372 2.97 5.04 -21.00
N SER A 373 2.24 6.13 -20.74
CA SER A 373 1.25 6.73 -21.65
C SER A 373 1.79 7.27 -22.98
N GLN A 374 3.11 7.29 -23.19
CA GLN A 374 3.73 7.74 -24.45
C GLN A 374 4.05 6.59 -25.41
N THR A 375 4.26 5.37 -24.91
CA THR A 375 4.68 4.23 -25.74
C THR A 375 3.56 3.23 -25.98
N ASP A 376 2.46 3.31 -25.22
CA ASP A 376 1.29 2.42 -25.29
C ASP A 376 1.62 0.92 -25.13
N ASP A 377 2.85 0.57 -24.73
CA ASP A 377 3.38 -0.80 -24.71
C ASP A 377 2.60 -1.72 -23.75
N TYR A 378 2.08 -1.13 -22.66
CA TYR A 378 1.40 -1.84 -21.58
C TYR A 378 -0.12 -1.69 -21.61
N ASP A 379 -0.67 -0.82 -22.46
CA ASP A 379 -2.09 -0.46 -22.45
C ASP A 379 -3.00 -1.68 -22.62
N ILE A 380 -2.62 -2.59 -23.52
CA ILE A 380 -3.32 -3.84 -23.80
C ILE A 380 -3.31 -4.77 -22.58
N LEU A 381 -2.13 -4.91 -21.96
CA LEU A 381 -1.90 -5.81 -20.84
C LEU A 381 -2.65 -5.33 -19.59
N VAL A 382 -2.61 -4.02 -19.34
CA VAL A 382 -3.37 -3.39 -18.26
C VAL A 382 -4.87 -3.49 -18.52
N PHE A 383 -5.33 -3.23 -19.75
CA PHE A 383 -6.74 -3.37 -20.09
C PHE A 383 -7.24 -4.81 -19.89
N ASP A 384 -6.50 -5.79 -20.38
CA ASP A 384 -6.79 -7.21 -20.18
C ASP A 384 -6.82 -7.61 -18.68
N ALA A 385 -5.92 -7.05 -17.88
CA ALA A 385 -5.90 -7.23 -16.44
C ALA A 385 -7.16 -6.64 -15.77
N LEU A 386 -7.61 -5.46 -16.20
CA LEU A 386 -8.86 -4.85 -15.73
C LEU A 386 -10.07 -5.71 -16.09
N ILE A 387 -10.14 -6.24 -17.32
CA ILE A 387 -11.22 -7.16 -17.74
C ILE A 387 -11.23 -8.41 -16.87
N TYR A 388 -10.05 -8.97 -16.55
CA TYR A 388 -9.95 -10.10 -15.64
C TYR A 388 -10.47 -9.77 -14.23
N ILE A 389 -10.04 -8.66 -13.63
CA ILE A 389 -10.47 -8.22 -12.29
C ILE A 389 -11.98 -7.97 -12.24
N ILE A 390 -12.54 -7.26 -13.23
CA ILE A 390 -13.98 -7.01 -13.31
C ILE A 390 -14.74 -8.33 -13.49
N GLY A 391 -14.22 -9.23 -14.32
CA GLY A 391 -14.78 -10.57 -14.50
C GLY A 391 -14.79 -11.40 -13.21
N LEU A 392 -13.74 -11.31 -12.40
CA LEU A 392 -13.69 -11.94 -11.08
C LEU A 392 -14.78 -11.39 -10.16
N ILE A 393 -14.94 -10.06 -10.08
CA ILE A 393 -15.91 -9.40 -9.18
C ILE A 393 -17.36 -9.67 -9.61
N ALA A 394 -17.60 -9.88 -10.91
CA ALA A 394 -18.90 -10.29 -11.43
C ALA A 394 -19.30 -11.73 -11.06
N ASP A 395 -18.35 -12.57 -10.61
CA ASP A 395 -18.65 -13.90 -10.09
C ASP A 395 -19.43 -13.80 -8.78
N ARG A 396 -20.43 -14.69 -8.61
CA ARG A 396 -21.23 -14.78 -7.37
C ARG A 396 -20.36 -14.96 -6.13
N LYS A 397 -19.22 -15.62 -6.24
CA LYS A 397 -18.25 -15.80 -5.15
C LYS A 397 -17.71 -14.47 -4.62
N PHE A 398 -17.54 -13.47 -5.50
CA PHE A 398 -16.88 -12.22 -5.18
C PHE A 398 -17.82 -11.01 -5.28
N GLN A 399 -19.13 -11.21 -5.45
CA GLN A 399 -20.08 -10.12 -5.71
C GLN A 399 -20.08 -9.04 -4.61
N HIS A 400 -19.73 -9.37 -3.37
CA HIS A 400 -19.63 -8.41 -2.28
C HIS A 400 -18.51 -7.37 -2.50
N PHE A 401 -17.53 -7.67 -3.34
CA PHE A 401 -16.49 -6.72 -3.73
C PHE A 401 -16.96 -5.70 -4.76
N ASN A 402 -18.17 -5.82 -5.34
CA ASN A 402 -18.73 -4.76 -6.20
C ASN A 402 -18.83 -3.43 -5.45
N THR A 403 -19.22 -3.44 -4.17
CA THR A 403 -19.27 -2.22 -3.36
C THR A 403 -17.90 -1.62 -3.13
N VAL A 404 -16.85 -2.45 -3.06
CA VAL A 404 -15.46 -2.02 -2.90
C VAL A 404 -14.95 -1.40 -4.20
N LEU A 405 -15.24 -2.02 -5.35
CA LEU A 405 -14.89 -1.47 -6.67
C LEU A 405 -15.59 -0.12 -6.92
N GLU A 406 -16.88 -0.02 -6.59
CA GLU A 406 -17.66 1.22 -6.66
C GLU A 406 -17.08 2.33 -5.77
N ALA A 407 -16.72 1.99 -4.53
CA ALA A 407 -16.09 2.93 -3.60
C ALA A 407 -14.72 3.38 -4.13
N TYR A 408 -13.91 2.46 -4.67
CA TYR A 408 -12.63 2.77 -5.28
C TYR A 408 -12.76 3.77 -6.43
N ILE A 409 -13.64 3.51 -7.39
CA ILE A 409 -13.87 4.42 -8.54
C ILE A 409 -14.27 5.81 -8.05
N LYS A 410 -15.14 5.91 -7.04
CA LYS A 410 -15.67 7.19 -6.56
C LYS A 410 -14.69 7.96 -5.66
N GLN A 411 -13.92 7.27 -4.82
CA GLN A 411 -13.18 7.91 -3.72
C GLN A 411 -11.65 7.85 -3.87
N HIS A 412 -11.10 6.81 -4.50
CA HIS A 412 -9.66 6.55 -4.51
C HIS A 412 -9.02 6.68 -5.89
N PHE A 413 -9.76 6.38 -6.95
CA PHE A 413 -9.24 6.45 -8.31
C PHE A 413 -8.77 7.87 -8.68
N SER A 414 -7.54 7.99 -9.17
CA SER A 414 -6.84 9.26 -9.41
C SER A 414 -6.19 9.38 -10.79
N ALA A 415 -6.32 8.37 -11.67
CA ALA A 415 -5.64 8.36 -12.97
C ALA A 415 -6.36 9.24 -14.01
N THR A 416 -5.82 10.44 -14.25
CA THR A 416 -6.46 11.51 -15.03
C THR A 416 -6.38 11.32 -16.54
N LEU A 417 -5.38 10.60 -17.07
CA LEU A 417 -5.22 10.36 -18.51
C LEU A 417 -5.64 8.95 -18.93
N ALA A 418 -6.02 8.09 -17.99
CA ALA A 418 -6.41 6.70 -18.26
C ALA A 418 -7.56 6.58 -19.27
N TYR A 419 -8.47 7.56 -19.34
CA TYR A 419 -9.55 7.55 -20.33
C TYR A 419 -9.05 7.44 -21.78
N LYS A 420 -7.90 8.07 -22.12
CA LYS A 420 -7.34 8.05 -23.49
C LYS A 420 -6.96 6.62 -23.89
N SER A 421 -6.15 5.97 -23.06
CA SER A 421 -5.71 4.59 -23.25
C SER A 421 -6.87 3.59 -23.21
N LEU A 422 -7.77 3.70 -22.22
CA LEU A 422 -8.93 2.81 -22.10
C LEU A 422 -9.84 2.89 -23.34
N MET A 423 -10.15 4.10 -23.82
CA MET A 423 -10.98 4.28 -25.01
C MET A 423 -10.28 3.78 -26.28
N SER A 424 -8.98 4.03 -26.42
CA SER A 424 -8.17 3.57 -27.54
C SER A 424 -8.15 2.04 -27.63
N VAL A 425 -7.84 1.36 -26.52
CA VAL A 425 -7.80 -0.12 -26.48
C VAL A 425 -9.18 -0.73 -26.67
N LEU A 426 -10.22 -0.18 -26.02
CA LEU A 426 -11.59 -0.67 -26.19
C LEU A 426 -12.06 -0.54 -27.64
N LYS A 427 -11.80 0.60 -28.28
CA LYS A 427 -12.10 0.81 -29.70
C LYS A 427 -11.40 -0.24 -30.57
N ARG A 428 -10.11 -0.50 -30.31
CA ARG A 428 -9.34 -1.50 -31.07
C ARG A 428 -9.93 -2.90 -30.91
N TYR A 429 -10.37 -3.28 -29.71
CA TYR A 429 -11.01 -4.59 -29.48
C TYR A 429 -12.32 -4.72 -30.25
N LEU A 430 -13.15 -3.66 -30.24
CA LEU A 430 -14.40 -3.64 -31.00
C LEU A 430 -14.17 -3.70 -32.51
N ASP A 431 -13.22 -2.92 -33.03
CA ASP A 431 -12.87 -2.92 -34.46
C ASP A 431 -12.40 -4.30 -34.93
N VAL A 432 -11.53 -4.96 -34.16
CA VAL A 432 -11.05 -6.32 -34.50
C VAL A 432 -12.20 -7.33 -34.42
N SER A 433 -13.04 -7.25 -33.37
CA SER A 433 -14.17 -8.16 -33.22
C SER A 433 -15.20 -8.01 -34.36
N SER A 434 -15.38 -6.81 -34.91
CA SER A 434 -16.30 -6.55 -36.03
C SER A 434 -15.93 -7.28 -37.32
N ARG A 435 -14.64 -7.65 -37.47
CA ARG A 435 -14.08 -8.40 -38.62
C ARG A 435 -14.27 -9.91 -38.53
N GLY A 436 -14.96 -10.39 -37.48
CA GLY A 436 -15.27 -11.80 -37.30
C GLY A 436 -14.15 -12.63 -36.66
N GLU A 437 -13.07 -12.01 -36.19
CA GLU A 437 -11.97 -12.68 -35.48
C GLU A 437 -12.46 -13.26 -34.14
N GLN A 438 -12.10 -14.51 -33.87
CA GLN A 438 -12.52 -15.22 -32.65
C GLN A 438 -11.55 -14.96 -31.49
N CYS A 439 -12.05 -14.40 -30.39
CA CYS A 439 -11.32 -14.28 -29.14
C CYS A 439 -12.28 -14.27 -27.95
N GLU A 440 -12.01 -15.08 -26.91
CA GLU A 440 -12.82 -15.08 -25.69
C GLU A 440 -12.81 -13.73 -24.96
N ASN A 441 -11.74 -12.94 -25.13
CA ASN A 441 -11.59 -11.66 -24.44
C ASN A 441 -12.67 -10.66 -24.86
N TYR A 442 -13.16 -10.68 -26.11
CA TYR A 442 -14.15 -9.69 -26.58
C TYR A 442 -15.48 -9.77 -25.83
N LEU A 443 -15.97 -10.98 -25.58
CA LEU A 443 -17.20 -11.16 -24.81
C LEU A 443 -17.02 -10.70 -23.35
N ARG A 444 -15.85 -10.98 -22.76
CA ARG A 444 -15.52 -10.52 -21.40
C ARG A 444 -15.42 -8.99 -21.35
N THR A 445 -14.85 -8.36 -22.38
CA THR A 445 -14.81 -6.90 -22.53
C THR A 445 -16.21 -6.29 -22.55
N LEU A 446 -17.15 -6.86 -23.33
CA LEU A 446 -18.54 -6.37 -23.38
C LEU A 446 -19.29 -6.59 -22.06
N LYS A 447 -19.02 -7.69 -21.33
CA LYS A 447 -19.59 -7.92 -20.00
C LYS A 447 -19.07 -6.93 -18.95
N ALA A 448 -17.83 -6.46 -19.10
CA ALA A 448 -17.19 -5.51 -18.22
C ALA A 448 -17.45 -4.04 -18.63
N LEU A 449 -18.25 -3.80 -19.68
CA LEU A 449 -18.41 -2.49 -20.32
C LEU A 449 -18.86 -1.41 -19.33
N GLU A 450 -19.79 -1.72 -18.44
CA GLU A 450 -20.28 -0.82 -17.39
C GLU A 450 -19.11 -0.24 -16.57
N TYR A 451 -18.26 -1.10 -16.00
CA TYR A 451 -17.15 -0.67 -15.16
C TYR A 451 -16.03 0.01 -15.95
N ILE A 452 -15.75 -0.44 -17.18
CA ILE A 452 -14.77 0.24 -18.05
C ILE A 452 -15.21 1.69 -18.33
N PHE A 453 -16.50 1.90 -18.63
CA PHE A 453 -17.02 3.25 -18.81
C PHE A 453 -17.03 4.07 -17.52
N LYS A 454 -17.31 3.47 -16.36
CA LYS A 454 -17.16 4.16 -15.07
C LYS A 454 -15.74 4.68 -14.86
N PHE A 455 -14.71 3.90 -15.20
CA PHE A 455 -13.31 4.36 -15.15
C PHE A 455 -13.04 5.49 -16.17
N ILE A 456 -13.49 5.35 -17.41
CA ILE A 456 -13.33 6.38 -18.46
C ILE A 456 -13.97 7.70 -18.01
N VAL A 457 -15.23 7.66 -17.57
CA VAL A 457 -16.00 8.82 -17.11
C VAL A 457 -15.33 9.46 -15.91
N ARG A 458 -14.96 8.67 -14.89
CA ARG A 458 -14.28 9.19 -13.70
C ARG A 458 -12.94 9.83 -14.05
N SER A 459 -12.14 9.19 -14.88
CA SER A 459 -10.85 9.72 -15.36
C SER A 459 -11.04 11.05 -16.09
N ARG A 460 -12.03 11.14 -16.98
CA ARG A 460 -12.38 12.39 -17.68
C ARG A 460 -12.82 13.50 -16.73
N MET A 461 -13.64 13.19 -15.72
CA MET A 461 -14.07 14.16 -14.70
C MET A 461 -12.88 14.73 -13.95
N LEU A 462 -11.95 13.87 -13.50
CA LEU A 462 -10.73 14.29 -12.80
C LEU A 462 -9.84 15.18 -13.70
N TYR A 463 -9.66 14.79 -14.96
CA TYR A 463 -8.94 15.63 -15.93
C TYR A 463 -9.61 17.01 -16.11
N SER A 464 -10.94 17.03 -16.21
CA SER A 464 -11.69 18.29 -16.37
C SER A 464 -11.51 19.22 -15.17
N GLN A 465 -11.43 18.66 -13.96
CA GLN A 465 -11.25 19.42 -12.73
C GLN A 465 -9.84 20.04 -12.65
N LEU A 466 -8.81 19.34 -13.13
CA LEU A 466 -7.43 19.82 -13.09
C LEU A 466 -7.10 20.81 -14.21
N TYR A 467 -7.71 20.65 -15.39
CA TYR A 467 -7.37 21.41 -16.60
C TYR A 467 -8.51 22.28 -17.12
N GLU A 468 -9.48 22.62 -16.27
CA GLU A 468 -10.59 23.53 -16.59
C GLU A 468 -11.37 23.15 -17.86
N GLY A 469 -11.60 21.85 -18.06
CA GLY A 469 -12.39 21.36 -19.21
C GLY A 469 -11.67 21.38 -20.57
N LYS A 470 -10.34 21.57 -20.61
CA LYS A 470 -9.54 21.39 -21.84
C LYS A 470 -9.79 20.01 -22.49
N GLU A 471 -9.56 19.95 -23.80
CA GLU A 471 -9.69 18.75 -24.65
C GLU A 471 -11.10 18.11 -24.68
N GLN A 472 -12.16 18.86 -24.32
CA GLN A 472 -13.54 18.34 -24.38
C GLN A 472 -13.92 17.84 -25.78
N LYS A 473 -13.58 18.58 -26.83
CA LYS A 473 -13.89 18.19 -28.22
C LYS A 473 -13.19 16.91 -28.65
N GLU A 474 -11.92 16.73 -28.27
CA GLU A 474 -11.14 15.53 -28.61
C GLU A 474 -11.68 14.30 -27.89
N PHE A 475 -12.08 14.47 -26.63
CA PHE A 475 -12.77 13.43 -25.87
C PHE A 475 -14.10 13.06 -26.55
N GLU A 476 -14.91 14.06 -26.92
CA GLU A 476 -16.20 13.82 -27.60
C GLU A 476 -16.02 13.11 -28.94
N GLU A 477 -15.02 13.49 -29.72
CA GLU A 477 -14.70 12.84 -30.98
C GLU A 477 -14.22 11.40 -30.78
N SER A 478 -13.39 11.15 -29.77
CA SER A 478 -12.93 9.80 -29.40
C SER A 478 -14.10 8.90 -28.98
N LEU A 479 -15.08 9.47 -28.26
CA LEU A 479 -16.28 8.75 -27.85
C LEU A 479 -17.18 8.45 -29.04
N ARG A 480 -17.40 9.41 -29.94
CA ARG A 480 -18.14 9.18 -31.20
C ARG A 480 -17.52 8.05 -32.00
N LYS A 481 -16.20 8.08 -32.21
CA LYS A 481 -15.45 7.02 -32.90
C LYS A 481 -15.61 5.65 -32.22
N LEU A 482 -15.72 5.62 -30.89
CA LEU A 482 -15.98 4.38 -30.16
C LEU A 482 -17.40 3.84 -30.41
N PHE A 483 -18.42 4.70 -30.37
CA PHE A 483 -19.80 4.31 -30.72
C PHE A 483 -19.92 3.87 -32.19
N GLU A 484 -19.21 4.50 -33.10
CA GLU A 484 -19.10 4.05 -34.50
C GLU A 484 -18.53 2.62 -34.59
N SER A 485 -17.52 2.28 -33.79
CA SER A 485 -16.98 0.92 -33.72
C SER A 485 -17.99 -0.08 -33.15
N ILE A 486 -18.83 0.32 -32.18
CA ILE A 486 -19.96 -0.49 -31.70
C ILE A 486 -20.99 -0.69 -32.82
N ASN A 487 -21.33 0.36 -33.57
CA ASN A 487 -22.28 0.27 -34.68
C ASN A 487 -21.77 -0.68 -35.77
N LYS A 488 -20.48 -0.63 -36.10
CA LYS A 488 -19.84 -1.58 -37.03
C LYS A 488 -19.96 -3.03 -36.55
N LEU A 489 -19.82 -3.27 -35.25
CA LEU A 489 -20.06 -4.59 -34.67
C LEU A 489 -21.53 -5.03 -34.83
N MET A 490 -22.49 -4.11 -34.64
CA MET A 490 -23.92 -4.38 -34.79
C MET A 490 -24.34 -4.67 -36.24
N THR A 491 -23.67 -4.07 -37.22
CA THR A 491 -23.92 -4.31 -38.66
C THR A 491 -23.18 -5.53 -39.21
N SER A 492 -22.33 -6.18 -38.41
CA SER A 492 -21.53 -7.32 -38.86
C SER A 492 -22.39 -8.55 -39.16
N ASP A 493 -22.17 -9.20 -40.30
CA ASP A 493 -22.88 -10.41 -40.73
C ASP A 493 -22.18 -11.71 -40.34
N HIS A 494 -21.04 -11.64 -39.65
CA HIS A 494 -20.31 -12.83 -39.23
C HIS A 494 -21.05 -13.60 -38.13
N ASN A 495 -21.19 -14.91 -38.28
CA ASN A 495 -21.81 -15.75 -37.23
C ASN A 495 -21.10 -15.66 -35.87
N THR A 496 -19.80 -15.33 -35.89
CA THR A 496 -18.96 -15.19 -34.70
C THR A 496 -19.30 -13.93 -33.88
N THR A 497 -19.91 -12.92 -34.49
CA THR A 497 -20.23 -11.64 -33.82
C THR A 497 -21.61 -11.62 -33.19
N VAL A 498 -22.51 -12.56 -33.49
CA VAL A 498 -23.88 -12.61 -32.96
C VAL A 498 -23.91 -12.57 -31.43
N LEU A 499 -23.04 -13.33 -30.77
CA LEU A 499 -22.96 -13.34 -29.30
C LEU A 499 -22.48 -12.00 -28.74
N LEU A 500 -21.59 -11.31 -29.46
CA LEU A 500 -21.08 -9.99 -29.10
C LEU A 500 -22.16 -8.91 -29.31
N GLN A 501 -22.93 -8.99 -30.39
CA GLN A 501 -24.06 -8.09 -30.64
C GLN A 501 -25.13 -8.20 -29.55
N VAL A 502 -25.45 -9.42 -29.12
CA VAL A 502 -26.35 -9.67 -27.97
C VAL A 502 -25.78 -9.07 -26.68
N ALA A 503 -24.48 -9.23 -26.43
CA ALA A 503 -23.85 -8.65 -25.25
C ALA A 503 -23.83 -7.12 -25.29
N ALA A 504 -23.54 -6.51 -26.44
CA ALA A 504 -23.58 -5.07 -26.63
C ALA A 504 -24.98 -4.50 -26.32
N LEU A 505 -26.04 -5.11 -26.86
CA LEU A 505 -27.42 -4.74 -26.54
C LEU A 505 -27.77 -4.89 -25.06
N LYS A 506 -27.20 -5.89 -24.38
CA LYS A 506 -27.46 -6.11 -22.96
C LYS A 506 -26.76 -5.11 -22.05
N TYR A 507 -25.50 -4.78 -22.33
CA TYR A 507 -24.67 -4.01 -21.39
C TYR A 507 -24.55 -2.53 -21.76
N LEU A 508 -24.78 -2.13 -23.01
CA LEU A 508 -24.73 -0.71 -23.40
C LEU A 508 -25.72 0.17 -22.62
N PRO A 509 -26.98 -0.25 -22.32
CA PRO A 509 -27.90 0.56 -21.52
C PRO A 509 -27.34 0.97 -20.16
N THR A 510 -26.61 0.08 -19.48
CA THR A 510 -26.02 0.33 -18.15
C THR A 510 -24.99 1.45 -18.14
N VAL A 511 -24.30 1.66 -19.27
CA VAL A 511 -23.24 2.67 -19.45
C VAL A 511 -23.80 4.09 -19.50
N LEU A 512 -25.04 4.25 -19.98
CA LEU A 512 -25.58 5.57 -20.35
C LEU A 512 -25.76 6.50 -19.17
N GLN A 513 -26.05 5.94 -17.98
CA GLN A 513 -26.19 6.74 -16.76
C GLN A 513 -24.90 7.46 -16.40
N ASP A 514 -23.75 6.80 -16.57
CA ASP A 514 -22.45 7.39 -16.26
C ASP A 514 -22.01 8.35 -17.38
N VAL A 515 -22.23 7.99 -18.65
CA VAL A 515 -21.85 8.84 -19.80
C VAL A 515 -22.63 10.17 -19.82
N GLU A 516 -23.90 10.19 -19.40
CA GLU A 516 -24.70 11.44 -19.29
C GLU A 516 -24.01 12.50 -18.42
N THR A 517 -23.17 12.11 -17.46
CA THR A 517 -22.52 13.05 -16.53
C THR A 517 -21.40 13.87 -17.19
N VAL A 518 -20.84 13.39 -18.29
CA VAL A 518 -19.68 14.00 -18.99
C VAL A 518 -20.00 14.41 -20.44
N PHE A 519 -21.26 14.24 -20.87
CA PHE A 519 -21.65 14.35 -22.26
C PHE A 519 -22.95 15.13 -22.46
N ASP A 520 -23.06 15.82 -23.60
CA ASP A 520 -24.30 16.50 -23.98
C ASP A 520 -25.42 15.49 -24.26
N ALA A 521 -26.57 15.69 -23.60
CA ALA A 521 -27.72 14.81 -23.71
C ALA A 521 -28.26 14.75 -25.15
N LYS A 522 -28.20 15.86 -25.89
CA LYS A 522 -28.65 15.88 -27.30
C LYS A 522 -27.75 15.00 -28.14
N LEU A 523 -26.43 15.12 -27.98
CA LEU A 523 -25.52 14.28 -28.74
C LEU A 523 -25.60 12.79 -28.37
N LEU A 524 -25.73 12.48 -27.08
CA LEU A 524 -25.93 11.09 -26.64
C LEU A 524 -27.19 10.48 -27.26
N SER A 525 -28.27 11.26 -27.35
CA SER A 525 -29.52 10.81 -27.99
C SER A 525 -29.34 10.50 -29.48
N GLN A 526 -28.51 11.28 -30.19
CA GLN A 526 -28.19 11.03 -31.59
C GLN A 526 -27.38 9.73 -31.76
N LEU A 527 -26.36 9.51 -30.93
CA LEU A 527 -25.56 8.28 -30.96
C LEU A 527 -26.39 7.03 -30.66
N LEU A 528 -27.35 7.13 -29.73
CA LEU A 528 -28.29 6.05 -29.43
C LEU A 528 -29.25 5.77 -30.58
N TYR A 529 -29.76 6.83 -31.22
CA TYR A 529 -30.60 6.69 -32.41
C TYR A 529 -29.84 5.97 -33.53
N GLU A 530 -28.59 6.38 -33.82
CA GLU A 530 -27.72 5.74 -34.81
C GLU A 530 -27.42 4.27 -34.46
N PHE A 531 -27.21 3.96 -33.17
CA PHE A 531 -27.00 2.59 -32.69
C PHE A 531 -28.22 1.68 -32.93
N TYR A 532 -29.44 2.12 -32.64
CA TYR A 532 -30.63 1.28 -32.82
C TYR A 532 -31.09 1.16 -34.26
N THR A 533 -30.85 2.18 -35.07
CA THR A 533 -31.24 2.20 -36.49
C THR A 533 -30.28 1.40 -37.36
N CYS A 534 -29.02 1.22 -36.95
CA CYS A 534 -28.07 0.40 -37.71
C CYS A 534 -28.30 -1.11 -37.59
N ILE A 535 -29.13 -1.57 -36.64
CA ILE A 535 -29.44 -3.00 -36.45
C ILE A 535 -30.41 -3.47 -37.54
N PRO A 536 -30.08 -4.52 -38.31
CA PRO A 536 -30.95 -5.06 -39.36
C PRO A 536 -32.34 -5.48 -38.82
N PRO A 537 -33.44 -5.21 -39.56
CA PRO A 537 -34.81 -5.44 -39.10
C PRO A 537 -35.14 -6.93 -38.90
N ASP A 538 -34.39 -7.83 -39.51
CA ASP A 538 -34.54 -9.29 -39.42
C ASP A 538 -33.71 -9.91 -38.29
N LYS A 539 -32.82 -9.15 -37.63
CA LYS A 539 -31.90 -9.65 -36.61
C LYS A 539 -32.18 -9.06 -35.22
N LEU A 540 -31.99 -9.88 -34.18
CA LEU A 540 -31.91 -9.45 -32.77
C LEU A 540 -33.11 -8.63 -32.23
N GLN A 541 -34.30 -8.75 -32.83
CA GLN A 541 -35.46 -7.94 -32.48
C GLN A 541 -35.84 -8.02 -30.99
N LYS A 542 -35.83 -9.22 -30.42
CA LYS A 542 -36.14 -9.43 -29.00
C LYS A 542 -35.15 -8.69 -28.08
N GLN A 543 -33.87 -8.76 -28.40
CA GLN A 543 -32.80 -8.10 -27.63
C GLN A 543 -32.84 -6.58 -27.83
N LYS A 544 -33.13 -6.12 -29.05
CA LYS A 544 -33.33 -4.70 -29.37
C LYS A 544 -34.44 -4.08 -28.52
N VAL A 545 -35.63 -4.70 -28.51
CA VAL A 545 -36.77 -4.23 -27.70
C VAL A 545 -36.46 -4.24 -26.21
N ALA A 546 -35.79 -5.28 -25.70
CA ALA A 546 -35.38 -5.35 -24.30
C ALA A 546 -34.43 -4.20 -23.91
N SER A 547 -33.40 -3.96 -24.72
CA SER A 547 -32.43 -2.87 -24.55
C SER A 547 -33.12 -1.50 -24.58
N MET A 548 -34.03 -1.27 -25.53
CA MET A 548 -34.79 -0.01 -25.61
C MET A 548 -35.69 0.20 -24.40
N THR A 549 -36.33 -0.85 -23.90
CA THR A 549 -37.18 -0.79 -22.70
C THR A 549 -36.36 -0.35 -21.47
N GLU A 550 -35.16 -0.89 -21.31
CA GLU A 550 -34.24 -0.53 -20.23
C GLU A 550 -33.81 0.95 -20.31
N ILE A 551 -33.45 1.42 -21.51
CA ILE A 551 -33.10 2.83 -21.73
C ILE A 551 -34.27 3.77 -21.44
N VAL A 552 -35.48 3.45 -21.92
CA VAL A 552 -36.67 4.29 -21.68
C VAL A 552 -37.01 4.35 -20.20
N SER A 553 -36.74 3.28 -19.46
CA SER A 553 -36.93 3.25 -18.00
C SER A 553 -35.85 4.04 -17.22
N SER A 554 -34.75 4.42 -17.88
CA SER A 554 -33.63 5.12 -17.25
C SER A 554 -33.92 6.61 -16.98
N LYS A 555 -33.09 7.23 -16.13
CA LYS A 555 -33.19 8.66 -15.78
C LYS A 555 -33.01 9.60 -16.98
N LEU A 556 -32.38 9.13 -18.06
CA LEU A 556 -32.16 9.88 -19.30
C LEU A 556 -33.48 10.34 -19.92
N PHE A 557 -34.50 9.46 -19.92
CA PHE A 557 -35.83 9.75 -20.48
C PHE A 557 -36.77 10.42 -19.47
N GLN A 558 -36.55 10.23 -18.16
CA GLN A 558 -37.34 10.87 -17.12
C GLN A 558 -37.05 12.39 -16.98
N LYS A 559 -35.83 12.85 -17.30
CA LYS A 559 -35.47 14.28 -17.27
C LYS A 559 -36.07 15.11 -18.42
N GLN A 560 -36.50 14.48 -19.52
CA GLN A 560 -37.00 15.16 -20.74
C GLN A 560 -38.46 15.67 -20.63
N GLY A 561 -38.97 15.94 -19.43
CA GLY A 561 -40.23 16.68 -19.27
C GLY A 561 -40.15 18.18 -19.59
N LYS A 562 -38.96 18.75 -19.90
CA LYS A 562 -38.77 20.21 -20.03
C LYS A 562 -38.01 20.73 -21.25
N THR A 563 -37.54 19.90 -22.18
CA THR A 563 -36.90 20.41 -23.42
C THR A 563 -37.19 19.50 -24.61
N ASN A 564 -37.70 20.14 -25.66
CA ASN A 564 -38.37 19.62 -26.86
C ASN A 564 -37.75 18.40 -27.60
N LEU A 565 -38.67 17.50 -27.99
CA LEU A 565 -38.82 16.80 -29.29
C LEU A 565 -37.58 16.15 -29.91
N HIS A 566 -37.37 14.85 -29.65
CA HIS A 566 -36.94 13.82 -30.62
C HIS A 566 -37.02 12.39 -30.05
N ALA A 567 -37.11 12.22 -28.74
CA ALA A 567 -37.24 10.93 -28.07
C ALA A 567 -38.51 10.12 -28.39
N ARG A 568 -39.56 10.75 -28.94
CA ARG A 568 -40.82 10.06 -29.34
C ARG A 568 -40.71 9.24 -30.64
N GLN A 569 -39.62 9.37 -31.40
CA GLN A 569 -39.42 8.55 -32.60
C GLN A 569 -38.85 7.16 -32.30
N LEU A 570 -38.32 6.92 -31.10
CA LEU A 570 -37.77 5.61 -30.72
C LEU A 570 -38.83 4.59 -30.28
N THR A 571 -40.07 5.00 -30.02
CA THR A 571 -41.13 4.09 -29.52
C THR A 571 -42.22 3.78 -30.52
N ASN A 572 -42.14 4.32 -31.75
CA ASN A 572 -43.24 4.30 -32.71
C ASN A 572 -43.01 3.49 -33.99
N ASP A 573 -41.93 2.70 -34.08
CA ASP A 573 -41.73 1.72 -35.15
C ASP A 573 -41.48 0.31 -34.60
#